data_AF-A0A842P5S5-F1
#
_entry.id   AF-A0A842P5S5-F1
#
_cell.length_a   1.000
_cell.length_b   1.000
_cell.length_c   1.000
_cell.angle_alpha   90.00
_cell.angle_beta   90.00
_cell.angle_gamma   90.00
#
_symmetry.space_group_name_H-M   'P 1'
#
loop_
_entity.id
_entity.type
_entity.pdbx_description
1 polymer ?
#
loop_
_entity_poly.entity_id
_entity_poly.type
_entity_poly.pdbx_seq_one_letter_code
_entity_poly.pdbx_strand_id
1 'polypeptide(L)'
;SEKYSQADITLDSKRIYLIKEDDENHAHELFIGSLNRGFAGLGIVRDNPLDLKEKYNLQKTSFIWLTNTKAEGVPTETRIDNLYKLISEFVKKSKKSVILIDRLDYILTENKFEDVIKKIYALKDLALANNCIIIISVNPELMPDAQLKAIEAETIDLYGKHLKKRVDLSEMEMNMLKFINDNNVINKLVSYKDITSKFNITKPTTRAKINTLQKLGLLQVEQKGRFKSLKITSAGRRIIG
;
A
#
# COMPACT_ATOMS: atom_id res chain seq x y z
N SER A 1 13.14 6.55 17.63
CA SER A 1 13.35 5.09 17.83
C SER A 1 11.99 4.47 18.12
N GLU A 2 11.65 3.40 17.40
CA GLU A 2 10.38 2.65 17.43
C GLU A 2 9.11 3.40 16.96
N LYS A 3 8.85 3.40 15.64
CA LYS A 3 7.53 3.79 15.11
C LYS A 3 6.97 2.96 13.96
N TYR A 4 7.59 1.83 13.61
CA TYR A 4 7.06 0.93 12.57
C TYR A 4 7.07 -0.52 13.07
N SER A 5 6.21 -0.80 14.04
CA SER A 5 5.77 -2.17 14.34
C SER A 5 4.47 -2.38 13.58
N GLN A 6 4.58 -2.72 12.30
CA GLN A 6 3.48 -2.93 11.38
C GLN A 6 3.22 -4.41 11.16
N ALA A 7 1.95 -4.77 11.03
CA ALA A 7 1.47 -6.11 10.72
C ALA A 7 2.37 -6.81 9.67
N ASP A 8 2.80 -8.04 9.96
CA ASP A 8 3.70 -8.85 9.13
C ASP A 8 3.05 -9.31 7.81
N ILE A 9 2.63 -8.39 6.95
CA ILE A 9 2.23 -8.73 5.59
C ILE A 9 3.52 -8.97 4.79
N THR A 10 3.82 -10.26 4.59
CA THR A 10 4.93 -10.69 3.74
C THR A 10 4.42 -10.84 2.31
N LEU A 11 5.11 -10.18 1.38
CA LEU A 11 4.84 -10.33 -0.05
C LEU A 11 5.60 -11.53 -0.59
N ASP A 12 4.87 -12.41 -1.26
CA ASP A 12 5.47 -13.49 -2.04
C ASP A 12 6.17 -12.89 -3.26
N SER A 13 7.35 -13.42 -3.58
CA SER A 13 8.08 -13.08 -4.80
C SER A 13 7.38 -13.60 -6.06
N LYS A 14 7.89 -13.20 -7.21
CA LYS A 14 7.37 -13.52 -8.55
C LYS A 14 5.96 -13.00 -8.80
N ARG A 15 5.64 -11.85 -8.19
CA ARG A 15 4.29 -11.29 -8.18
C ARG A 15 4.33 -9.78 -8.32
N ILE A 16 3.22 -9.28 -8.85
CA ILE A 16 2.92 -7.86 -8.98
C ILE A 16 1.67 -7.54 -8.14
N TYR A 17 1.79 -6.57 -7.25
CA TYR A 17 0.76 -6.16 -6.31
C TYR A 17 0.26 -4.77 -6.66
N LEU A 18 -1.05 -4.58 -6.62
CA LEU A 18 -1.67 -3.26 -6.73
C LEU A 18 -2.17 -2.82 -5.37
N ILE A 19 -1.72 -1.65 -4.96
CA ILE A 19 -2.16 -0.98 -3.75
C ILE A 19 -2.90 0.29 -4.16
N LYS A 20 -4.21 0.24 -4.08
CA LYS A 20 -5.02 1.46 -4.20
C LYS A 20 -4.76 2.29 -2.94
N GLU A 21 -4.44 3.57 -2.97
CA GLU A 21 -4.19 4.40 -1.77
C GLU A 21 -4.71 5.82 -2.00
N ASP A 22 -5.25 6.44 -0.96
CA ASP A 22 -5.74 7.82 -0.92
C ASP A 22 -4.72 8.74 -0.22
N ASP A 23 -4.35 8.43 1.03
CA ASP A 23 -3.41 9.24 1.84
C ASP A 23 -2.39 8.40 2.65
N GLU A 24 -2.60 7.09 2.76
CA GLU A 24 -1.74 6.18 3.54
C GLU A 24 -0.61 5.59 2.66
N ASN A 25 0.63 5.60 3.14
CA ASN A 25 1.82 5.17 2.39
C ASN A 25 2.10 3.65 2.52
N HIS A 26 1.10 2.76 2.45
CA HIS A 26 1.37 1.33 2.68
C HIS A 26 2.23 0.70 1.58
N ALA A 27 2.19 1.20 0.35
CA ALA A 27 3.10 0.74 -0.69
C ALA A 27 4.59 0.95 -0.29
N HIS A 28 4.90 2.08 0.36
CA HIS A 28 6.23 2.34 0.92
C HIS A 28 6.58 1.39 2.06
N GLU A 29 5.63 1.08 2.94
CA GLU A 29 5.85 0.17 4.07
C GLU A 29 6.13 -1.26 3.60
N LEU A 30 5.38 -1.75 2.62
CA LEU A 30 5.61 -3.06 1.99
C LEU A 30 6.97 -3.13 1.28
N PHE A 31 7.37 -2.03 0.64
CA PHE A 31 8.69 -1.88 0.02
C PHE A 31 9.80 -1.95 1.08
N ILE A 32 9.70 -1.16 2.16
CA ILE A 32 10.65 -1.15 3.28
C ILE A 32 10.72 -2.52 3.97
N GLY A 33 9.57 -3.17 4.22
CA GLY A 33 9.52 -4.52 4.77
C GLY A 33 10.25 -5.54 3.88
N SER A 34 10.18 -5.39 2.57
CA SER A 34 10.91 -6.24 1.62
C SER A 34 12.42 -5.94 1.63
N LEU A 35 12.81 -4.67 1.73
CA LEU A 35 14.22 -4.27 1.92
C LEU A 35 14.83 -4.87 3.18
N ASN A 36 14.10 -4.81 4.31
CA ASN A 36 14.54 -5.39 5.60
C ASN A 36 14.72 -6.91 5.53
N ARG A 37 14.02 -7.59 4.61
CA ARG A 37 14.20 -9.03 4.30
C ARG A 37 15.36 -9.28 3.31
N GLY A 38 16.14 -8.26 2.99
CA GLY A 38 17.33 -8.32 2.16
C GLY A 38 17.09 -8.27 0.66
N PHE A 39 15.92 -7.84 0.19
CA PHE A 39 15.70 -7.59 -1.24
C PHE A 39 16.45 -6.33 -1.69
N ALA A 40 17.06 -6.36 -2.88
CA ALA A 40 17.58 -5.14 -3.50
C ALA A 40 16.40 -4.27 -3.97
N GLY A 41 16.35 -3.00 -3.56
CA GLY A 41 15.22 -2.11 -3.89
C GLY A 41 15.52 -1.08 -4.96
N LEU A 42 14.53 -0.88 -5.84
CA LEU A 42 14.43 0.27 -6.73
C LEU A 42 13.06 0.93 -6.54
N GLY A 43 13.05 2.20 -6.10
CA GLY A 43 11.83 2.98 -5.98
C GLY A 43 11.67 3.97 -7.13
N ILE A 44 10.55 3.93 -7.82
CA ILE A 44 10.09 4.92 -8.78
C ILE A 44 9.02 5.74 -8.06
N VAL A 45 9.37 6.95 -7.63
CA VAL A 45 8.63 7.70 -6.60
C VAL A 45 8.30 9.11 -7.03
N ARG A 46 7.16 9.65 -6.57
CA ARG A 46 6.77 11.04 -6.88
C ARG A 46 7.30 12.05 -5.86
N ASP A 47 7.46 11.63 -4.62
CA ASP A 47 8.12 12.43 -3.57
C ASP A 47 9.62 12.52 -3.83
N ASN A 48 10.25 13.57 -3.28
CA ASN A 48 11.69 13.78 -3.41
C ASN A 48 12.47 12.59 -2.82
N PRO A 49 13.31 11.90 -3.62
CA PRO A 49 14.08 10.76 -3.15
C PRO A 49 15.02 11.05 -1.99
N LEU A 50 15.54 12.27 -1.86
CA LEU A 50 16.42 12.64 -0.74
C LEU A 50 15.64 12.62 0.58
N ASP A 51 14.45 13.22 0.58
CA ASP A 51 13.57 13.27 1.75
C ASP A 51 13.12 11.85 2.16
N LEU A 52 12.80 10.98 1.18
CA LEU A 52 12.46 9.58 1.44
C LEU A 52 13.63 8.80 2.04
N LYS A 53 14.86 9.03 1.55
CA LYS A 53 16.07 8.39 2.08
C LYS A 53 16.33 8.78 3.53
N GLU A 54 16.17 10.06 3.88
CA GLU A 54 16.32 10.53 5.25
C GLU A 54 15.21 9.98 6.14
N LYS A 55 13.95 10.14 5.73
CA LYS A 55 12.77 9.73 6.50
C LYS A 55 12.78 8.24 6.86
N TYR A 56 13.18 7.39 5.92
CA TYR A 56 13.11 5.93 6.06
C TYR A 56 14.48 5.25 6.21
N ASN A 57 15.56 6.03 6.34
CA ASN A 57 16.94 5.53 6.43
C ASN A 57 17.34 4.61 5.25
N LEU A 58 16.99 5.02 4.03
CA LEU A 58 17.17 4.22 2.79
C LEU A 58 18.38 4.67 1.96
N GLN A 59 19.47 5.09 2.60
CA GLN A 59 20.62 5.73 1.95
C GLN A 59 21.26 4.87 0.85
N LYS A 60 21.17 3.54 0.95
CA LYS A 60 21.73 2.58 -0.02
C LYS A 60 20.74 2.15 -1.11
N THR A 61 19.47 2.57 -1.01
CA THR A 61 18.41 2.19 -1.96
C THR A 61 18.43 3.12 -3.17
N SER A 62 18.29 2.53 -4.35
CA SER A 62 18.19 3.28 -5.60
C SER A 62 16.79 3.85 -5.77
N PHE A 63 16.70 5.11 -6.20
CA PHE A 63 15.45 5.77 -6.50
C PHE A 63 15.52 6.50 -7.84
N ILE A 64 14.39 6.53 -8.55
CA ILE A 64 14.13 7.35 -9.73
C ILE A 64 12.97 8.26 -9.35
N TRP A 65 13.16 9.56 -9.54
CA TRP A 65 12.12 10.55 -9.29
C TRP A 65 11.22 10.68 -10.51
N LEU A 66 9.92 10.43 -10.33
CA LEU A 66 8.89 10.64 -11.36
C LEU A 66 8.65 12.12 -11.57
N THR A 67 9.53 12.81 -12.31
CA THR A 67 9.41 14.24 -12.60
C THR A 67 10.06 14.59 -13.92
N ASN A 68 9.53 15.61 -14.61
CA ASN A 68 10.14 16.18 -15.81
C ASN A 68 11.19 17.26 -15.49
N THR A 69 11.26 17.71 -14.22
CA THR A 69 12.25 18.68 -13.77
C THR A 69 13.55 17.98 -13.42
N LYS A 70 14.64 18.32 -14.10
CA LYS A 70 15.96 17.80 -13.77
C LYS A 70 16.34 18.20 -12.33
N ALA A 71 16.79 17.23 -11.57
CA ALA A 71 17.34 17.41 -10.24
C ALA A 71 18.81 16.96 -10.25
N GLU A 72 19.69 17.76 -9.66
CA GLU A 72 21.11 17.41 -9.59
C GLU A 72 21.32 16.20 -8.67
N GLY A 73 22.10 15.22 -9.13
CA GLY A 73 22.41 14.02 -8.35
C GLY A 73 21.25 13.02 -8.16
N VAL A 74 20.07 13.27 -8.73
CA VAL A 74 18.90 12.39 -8.63
C VAL A 74 18.40 12.00 -10.02
N PRO A 75 18.39 10.70 -10.38
CA PRO A 75 17.80 10.26 -11.65
C PRO A 75 16.32 10.62 -11.76
N THR A 76 15.89 11.16 -12.90
CA THR A 76 14.51 11.55 -13.17
C THR A 76 14.00 10.89 -14.44
N GLU A 77 12.78 10.34 -14.43
CA GLU A 77 12.17 9.75 -15.63
C GLU A 77 10.64 9.64 -15.44
N THR A 78 9.87 9.87 -16.50
CA THR A 78 8.39 9.78 -16.51
C THR A 78 7.86 8.86 -17.61
N ARG A 79 8.67 8.57 -18.64
CA ARG A 79 8.28 7.74 -19.78
C ARG A 79 8.29 6.27 -19.39
N ILE A 80 7.13 5.61 -19.51
CA ILE A 80 6.94 4.24 -19.04
C ILE A 80 7.85 3.22 -19.76
N ASP A 81 8.19 3.47 -21.03
CA ASP A 81 9.17 2.66 -21.78
C ASP A 81 10.57 2.69 -21.16
N ASN A 82 11.02 3.86 -20.74
CA ASN A 82 12.35 4.04 -20.14
C ASN A 82 12.37 3.50 -18.72
N LEU A 83 11.31 3.77 -17.93
CA LEU A 83 11.12 3.17 -16.61
C LEU A 83 11.18 1.64 -16.69
N TYR A 84 10.49 1.03 -17.66
CA TYR A 84 10.53 -0.42 -17.87
C TYR A 84 11.95 -0.93 -18.16
N LYS A 85 12.73 -0.24 -19.01
CA LYS A 85 14.13 -0.62 -19.30
C LYS A 85 14.98 -0.59 -18.02
N LEU A 86 14.90 0.49 -17.26
CA LEU A 86 15.64 0.67 -16.00
C LEU A 86 15.26 -0.40 -14.97
N ILE A 87 13.96 -0.69 -14.82
CA ILE A 87 13.47 -1.77 -13.96
C ILE A 87 13.99 -3.13 -14.43
N SER A 88 13.91 -3.42 -15.74
CA SER A 88 14.37 -4.70 -16.30
C SER A 88 15.86 -4.93 -16.05
N GLU A 89 16.69 -3.92 -16.25
CA GLU A 89 18.13 -4.00 -15.98
C GLU A 89 18.43 -4.21 -14.50
N PHE A 90 17.74 -3.47 -13.61
CA PHE A 90 17.90 -3.62 -12.17
C PHE A 90 17.54 -5.02 -11.69
N VAL A 91 16.39 -5.55 -12.14
CA VAL A 91 15.92 -6.89 -11.80
C VAL A 91 16.91 -7.96 -12.26
N LYS A 92 17.40 -7.88 -13.51
CA LYS A 92 18.35 -8.86 -14.07
C LYS A 92 19.71 -8.87 -13.36
N LYS A 93 20.13 -7.74 -12.79
CA LYS A 93 21.40 -7.62 -12.02
C LYS A 93 21.25 -8.08 -10.57
N SER A 94 20.04 -8.34 -10.10
CA SER A 94 19.73 -8.63 -8.70
C SER A 94 19.36 -10.10 -8.49
N LYS A 95 19.92 -10.75 -7.47
CA LYS A 95 19.51 -12.13 -7.09
C LYS A 95 18.06 -12.19 -6.61
N LYS A 96 17.63 -11.15 -5.88
CA LYS A 96 16.24 -10.92 -5.48
C LYS A 96 16.00 -9.41 -5.37
N SER A 97 14.88 -8.94 -5.89
CA SER A 97 14.60 -7.51 -6.02
C SER A 97 13.18 -7.15 -5.61
N VAL A 98 13.00 -5.92 -5.12
CA VAL A 98 11.69 -5.31 -4.92
C VAL A 98 11.65 -3.99 -5.68
N ILE A 99 10.59 -3.80 -6.45
CA ILE A 99 10.34 -2.58 -7.23
C ILE A 99 9.11 -1.89 -6.64
N LEU A 100 9.23 -0.61 -6.32
CA LEU A 100 8.09 0.24 -6.00
C LEU A 100 7.83 1.16 -7.19
N ILE A 101 6.61 1.14 -7.73
CA ILE A 101 6.09 2.13 -8.67
C ILE A 101 5.02 2.90 -7.91
N ASP A 102 5.43 4.02 -7.33
CA ASP A 102 4.54 4.89 -6.58
C ASP A 102 3.84 5.89 -7.51
N ARG A 103 2.54 6.09 -7.33
CA ARG A 103 1.68 6.98 -8.10
C ARG A 103 1.59 6.63 -9.59
N LEU A 104 1.08 5.43 -9.91
CA LEU A 104 0.78 5.04 -11.30
C LEU A 104 -0.20 6.02 -11.99
N ASP A 105 -1.10 6.65 -11.22
CA ASP A 105 -1.97 7.72 -11.69
C ASP A 105 -1.18 8.89 -12.29
N TYR A 106 -0.04 9.26 -11.70
CA TYR A 106 0.84 10.29 -12.27
C TYR A 106 1.55 9.80 -13.55
N ILE A 107 2.00 8.54 -13.60
CA ILE A 107 2.57 7.98 -14.83
C ILE A 107 1.55 8.06 -15.98
N LEU A 108 0.26 7.86 -15.69
CA LEU A 108 -0.81 7.96 -16.69
C LEU A 108 -1.14 9.38 -17.14
N THR A 109 -0.70 10.43 -16.42
CA THR A 109 -0.80 11.81 -16.93
C THR A 109 0.23 12.09 -18.03
N GLU A 110 1.36 11.37 -18.01
CA GLU A 110 2.50 11.55 -18.93
C GLU A 110 2.54 10.50 -20.06
N ASN A 111 1.74 9.43 -19.96
CA ASN A 111 1.78 8.28 -20.86
C ASN A 111 0.37 7.82 -21.24
N LYS A 112 0.22 7.27 -22.45
CA LYS A 112 -1.03 6.66 -22.89
C LYS A 112 -1.28 5.37 -22.12
N PHE A 113 -2.53 5.13 -21.74
CA PHE A 113 -2.91 3.95 -20.97
C PHE A 113 -2.52 2.64 -21.68
N GLU A 114 -2.66 2.59 -23.00
CA GLU A 114 -2.32 1.41 -23.82
C GLU A 114 -0.83 1.04 -23.72
N ASP A 115 0.05 2.03 -23.55
CA ASP A 115 1.48 1.79 -23.38
C ASP A 115 1.77 1.32 -21.95
N VAL A 116 1.11 1.94 -20.96
CA VAL A 116 1.25 1.59 -19.54
C VAL A 116 0.78 0.16 -19.27
N ILE A 117 -0.40 -0.24 -19.74
CA ILE A 117 -0.92 -1.59 -19.51
C ILE A 117 -0.05 -2.67 -20.18
N LYS A 118 0.49 -2.39 -21.38
CA LYS A 118 1.48 -3.27 -22.02
C LYS A 118 2.75 -3.43 -21.19
N LYS A 119 3.21 -2.37 -20.52
CA LYS A 119 4.34 -2.48 -19.59
C LYS A 119 3.98 -3.21 -18.32
N ILE A 120 2.75 -3.11 -17.81
CA ILE A 120 2.30 -3.92 -16.69
C ILE A 120 2.32 -5.41 -17.05
N TYR A 121 1.87 -5.80 -18.25
CA TYR A 121 2.01 -7.18 -18.76
C TYR A 121 3.49 -7.61 -18.79
N ALA A 122 4.36 -6.78 -19.35
CA ALA A 122 5.80 -7.08 -19.43
C ALA A 122 6.48 -7.15 -18.04
N LEU A 123 6.06 -6.31 -17.10
CA LEU A 123 6.54 -6.32 -15.71
C LEU A 123 6.08 -7.59 -14.97
N LYS A 124 4.86 -8.06 -15.24
CA LYS A 124 4.36 -9.34 -14.72
C LYS A 124 5.20 -10.52 -15.22
N ASP A 125 5.50 -10.57 -16.52
CA ASP A 125 6.39 -11.59 -17.08
C ASP A 125 7.80 -11.51 -16.50
N LEU A 126 8.33 -10.30 -16.36
CA LEU A 126 9.62 -10.05 -15.72
C LEU A 126 9.64 -10.55 -14.27
N ALA A 127 8.57 -10.30 -13.50
CA ALA A 127 8.44 -10.78 -12.14
C ALA A 127 8.35 -12.31 -12.08
N LEU A 128 7.56 -12.96 -12.95
CA LEU A 128 7.43 -14.41 -12.97
C LEU A 128 8.77 -15.12 -13.26
N ALA A 129 9.57 -14.54 -14.15
CA ALA A 129 10.87 -15.08 -14.54
C ALA A 129 11.98 -14.88 -13.51
N ASN A 130 11.86 -13.90 -12.59
CA ASN A 130 12.94 -13.50 -11.68
C ASN A 130 12.46 -13.53 -10.22
N ASN A 131 13.37 -13.55 -9.24
CA ASN A 131 12.98 -13.47 -7.83
C ASN A 131 12.62 -12.02 -7.44
N CYS A 132 11.57 -11.47 -8.07
CA CYS A 132 11.21 -10.07 -8.02
C CYS A 132 9.79 -9.86 -7.45
N ILE A 133 9.65 -8.87 -6.57
CA ILE A 133 8.37 -8.33 -6.10
C ILE A 133 8.17 -6.98 -6.77
N ILE A 134 7.01 -6.76 -7.37
CA ILE A 134 6.63 -5.44 -7.91
C ILE A 134 5.43 -4.92 -7.14
N ILE A 135 5.52 -3.71 -6.61
CA ILE A 135 4.48 -3.03 -5.85
C ILE A 135 4.10 -1.79 -6.65
N ILE A 136 2.83 -1.66 -7.03
CA ILE A 136 2.29 -0.51 -7.73
C ILE A 136 1.30 0.18 -6.80
N SER A 137 1.49 1.47 -6.54
CA SER A 137 0.47 2.30 -5.88
C SER A 137 -0.33 3.10 -6.89
N VAL A 138 -1.61 3.35 -6.61
CA VAL A 138 -2.49 4.15 -7.46
C VAL A 138 -3.55 4.85 -6.61
N ASN A 139 -3.87 6.10 -6.91
CA ASN A 139 -5.12 6.69 -6.42
C ASN A 139 -6.28 6.30 -7.36
N PRO A 140 -7.23 5.47 -6.92
CA PRO A 140 -8.32 5.00 -7.76
C PRO A 140 -9.29 6.12 -8.19
N GLU A 141 -9.37 7.23 -7.45
CA GLU A 141 -10.25 8.36 -7.79
C GLU A 141 -9.71 9.20 -8.96
N LEU A 142 -8.42 9.06 -9.27
CA LEU A 142 -7.75 9.78 -10.36
C LEU A 142 -7.74 8.98 -11.67
N MET A 143 -8.49 7.89 -11.75
CA MET A 143 -8.47 6.96 -12.89
C MET A 143 -9.88 6.54 -13.32
N PRO A 144 -10.15 6.38 -14.62
CA PRO A 144 -11.38 5.74 -15.09
C PRO A 144 -11.52 4.28 -14.62
N ASP A 145 -12.71 3.89 -14.18
CA ASP A 145 -13.01 2.53 -13.70
C ASP A 145 -12.57 1.41 -14.64
N ALA A 146 -12.72 1.59 -15.95
CA ALA A 146 -12.34 0.59 -16.94
C ALA A 146 -10.82 0.36 -16.96
N GLN A 147 -10.03 1.41 -16.81
CA GLN A 147 -8.57 1.34 -16.75
C GLN A 147 -8.12 0.66 -15.45
N LEU A 148 -8.75 1.03 -14.33
CA LEU A 148 -8.46 0.42 -13.04
C LEU A 148 -8.74 -1.08 -13.06
N LYS A 149 -9.90 -1.50 -13.58
CA LYS A 149 -10.28 -2.92 -13.71
C LYS A 149 -9.29 -3.72 -14.58
N ALA A 150 -8.79 -3.11 -15.66
CA ALA A 150 -7.80 -3.74 -16.52
C ALA A 150 -6.46 -3.95 -15.78
N ILE A 151 -6.03 -3.01 -14.95
CA ILE A 151 -4.83 -3.17 -14.11
C ILE A 151 -5.07 -4.21 -13.01
N GLU A 152 -6.23 -4.19 -12.35
CA GLU A 152 -6.61 -5.17 -11.34
C GLU A 152 -6.63 -6.60 -11.89
N ALA A 153 -7.01 -6.80 -13.15
CA ALA A 153 -6.99 -8.13 -13.78
C ALA A 153 -5.57 -8.71 -13.90
N GLU A 154 -4.54 -7.86 -13.92
CA GLU A 154 -3.14 -8.28 -14.07
C GLU A 154 -2.36 -8.33 -12.77
N THR A 155 -2.93 -7.78 -11.71
CA THR A 155 -2.24 -7.55 -10.45
C THR A 155 -2.94 -8.25 -9.30
N ILE A 156 -2.22 -8.41 -8.20
CA ILE A 156 -2.78 -8.95 -6.97
C ILE A 156 -3.18 -7.77 -6.10
N ASP A 157 -4.48 -7.59 -5.90
CA ASP A 157 -4.97 -6.71 -4.84
C ASP A 157 -4.65 -7.35 -3.49
N LEU A 158 -3.62 -6.82 -2.83
CA LEU A 158 -3.17 -7.31 -1.52
C LEU A 158 -4.28 -7.20 -0.48
N TYR A 159 -5.12 -6.17 -0.58
CA TYR A 159 -6.18 -5.84 0.38
C TYR A 159 -7.58 -6.23 -0.10
N GLY A 160 -7.72 -6.77 -1.31
CA GLY A 160 -8.99 -7.14 -1.94
C GLY A 160 -9.56 -8.50 -1.52
N LYS A 161 -10.26 -9.18 -2.44
CA LYS A 161 -11.04 -10.44 -2.24
C LYS A 161 -10.32 -11.59 -1.49
N HIS A 162 -9.00 -11.52 -1.33
CA HIS A 162 -8.19 -12.49 -0.60
C HIS A 162 -7.78 -12.06 0.82
N LEU A 163 -7.91 -10.78 1.20
CA LEU A 163 -7.60 -10.31 2.56
C LEU A 163 -8.66 -10.80 3.57
N LYS A 164 -9.95 -10.81 3.18
CA LYS A 164 -11.04 -11.51 3.93
C LYS A 164 -10.73 -13.00 4.20
N LYS A 165 -9.89 -13.64 3.38
CA LYS A 165 -9.47 -15.04 3.55
C LYS A 165 -8.14 -15.21 4.31
N ARG A 166 -7.32 -14.16 4.41
CA ARG A 166 -5.99 -14.18 5.06
C ARG A 166 -6.03 -13.61 6.49
N VAL A 167 -6.99 -12.73 6.78
CA VAL A 167 -7.26 -12.25 8.13
C VAL A 167 -8.43 -13.07 8.66
N ASP A 168 -8.16 -14.01 9.56
CA ASP A 168 -9.20 -14.79 10.26
C ASP A 168 -9.92 -13.87 11.25
N LEU A 169 -10.82 -13.01 10.73
CA LEU A 169 -11.65 -12.15 11.54
C LEU A 169 -12.91 -12.89 11.94
N SER A 170 -13.19 -12.88 13.24
CA SER A 170 -14.49 -13.32 13.73
C SER A 170 -15.61 -12.47 13.13
N GLU A 171 -16.81 -13.04 13.02
CA GLU A 171 -18.00 -12.30 12.56
C GLU A 171 -18.21 -11.00 13.38
N MET A 172 -17.91 -11.05 14.68
CA MET A 172 -17.96 -9.89 15.56
C MET A 172 -16.97 -8.78 15.14
N GLU A 173 -15.74 -9.14 14.78
CA GLU A 173 -14.73 -8.17 14.32
C GLU A 173 -15.13 -7.53 12.98
N MET A 174 -15.66 -8.34 12.06
CA MET A 174 -16.22 -7.85 10.80
C MET A 174 -17.36 -6.85 11.03
N ASN A 175 -18.28 -7.18 11.94
CA ASN A 175 -19.40 -6.31 12.28
C ASN A 175 -18.93 -5.04 13.02
N MET A 176 -17.88 -5.13 13.85
CA MET A 176 -17.25 -3.97 14.50
C MET A 176 -16.67 -3.01 13.46
N LEU A 177 -15.90 -3.50 12.48
CA LEU A 177 -15.35 -2.67 11.41
C LEU A 177 -16.46 -1.99 10.59
N LYS A 178 -17.51 -2.74 10.22
CA LYS A 178 -18.69 -2.17 9.51
C LYS A 178 -19.33 -1.04 10.30
N PHE A 179 -19.64 -1.29 11.57
CA PHE A 179 -20.24 -0.28 12.44
C PHE A 179 -19.37 0.98 12.55
N ILE A 180 -18.05 0.83 12.67
CA ILE A 180 -17.13 1.97 12.77
C ILE A 180 -17.10 2.75 11.46
N ASN A 181 -17.03 2.06 10.32
CA ASN A 181 -17.09 2.69 8.99
C ASN A 181 -18.38 3.47 8.78
N ASP A 182 -19.54 2.86 9.03
CA ASP A 182 -20.84 3.49 8.77
C ASP A 182 -21.01 4.80 9.55
N ASN A 183 -20.49 4.85 10.79
CA ASN A 183 -20.46 6.08 11.58
C ASN A 183 -19.37 7.06 11.09
N ASN A 184 -18.18 6.58 10.71
CA ASN A 184 -17.11 7.44 10.21
C ASN A 184 -17.48 8.13 8.88
N VAL A 185 -18.16 7.43 7.97
CA VAL A 185 -18.63 7.97 6.66
C VAL A 185 -19.57 9.15 6.85
N ILE A 186 -20.41 9.14 7.90
CA ILE A 186 -21.28 10.26 8.27
C ILE A 186 -20.61 11.25 9.24
N ASN A 187 -19.27 11.22 9.35
CA ASN A 187 -18.47 12.06 10.25
C ASN A 187 -18.81 11.94 11.75
N LYS A 188 -19.45 10.84 12.15
CA LYS A 188 -19.76 10.55 13.55
C LYS A 188 -18.60 9.81 14.21
N LEU A 189 -18.10 10.39 15.31
CA LEU A 189 -17.03 9.79 16.10
C LEU A 189 -17.51 8.54 16.82
N VAL A 190 -16.69 7.49 16.81
CA VAL A 190 -16.95 6.23 17.51
C VAL A 190 -15.94 6.05 18.62
N SER A 191 -16.38 5.70 19.83
CA SER A 191 -15.52 5.44 20.99
C SER A 191 -15.51 3.95 21.37
N TYR A 192 -14.57 3.60 22.26
CA TYR A 192 -14.60 2.29 22.93
C TYR A 192 -15.93 2.03 23.66
N LYS A 193 -16.56 3.06 24.22
CA LYS A 193 -17.86 2.93 24.91
C LYS A 193 -18.96 2.54 23.93
N ASP A 194 -18.97 3.15 22.74
CA ASP A 194 -19.96 2.85 21.71
C ASP A 194 -19.85 1.39 21.23
N ILE A 195 -18.63 0.88 21.07
CA ILE A 195 -18.39 -0.53 20.75
C ILE A 195 -18.85 -1.44 21.89
N THR A 196 -18.49 -1.11 23.14
CA THR A 196 -18.87 -1.89 24.34
C THR A 196 -20.40 -2.07 24.38
N SER A 197 -21.14 -0.97 24.21
CA SER A 197 -22.60 -0.97 24.24
C SER A 197 -23.23 -1.64 23.02
N LYS A 198 -22.74 -1.34 21.81
CA LYS A 198 -23.33 -1.85 20.56
C LYS A 198 -23.20 -3.37 20.42
N PHE A 199 -22.07 -3.93 20.85
CA PHE A 199 -21.76 -5.36 20.70
C PHE A 199 -22.01 -6.17 21.97
N ASN A 200 -22.50 -5.54 23.05
CA ASN A 200 -22.78 -6.18 24.33
C ASN A 200 -21.60 -7.00 24.88
N ILE A 201 -20.39 -6.41 24.86
CA ILE A 201 -19.16 -7.04 25.34
C ILE A 201 -18.54 -6.23 26.47
N THR A 202 -17.64 -6.84 27.25
CA THR A 202 -16.99 -6.17 28.39
C THR A 202 -15.93 -5.17 27.92
N LYS A 203 -15.64 -4.14 28.73
CA LYS A 203 -14.58 -3.15 28.43
C LYS A 203 -13.20 -3.80 28.15
N PRO A 204 -12.74 -4.82 28.92
CA PRO A 204 -11.52 -5.55 28.58
C PRO A 204 -11.59 -6.23 27.22
N THR A 205 -12.70 -6.91 26.89
CA THR A 205 -12.90 -7.56 25.59
C THR A 205 -12.89 -6.54 24.44
N THR A 206 -13.55 -5.39 24.63
CA THR A 206 -13.54 -4.30 23.65
C THR A 206 -12.13 -3.80 23.39
N ARG A 207 -11.33 -3.57 24.45
CA ARG A 207 -9.93 -3.18 24.31
C ARG A 207 -9.11 -4.23 23.58
N ALA A 208 -9.26 -5.50 23.93
CA ALA A 208 -8.55 -6.60 23.27
C ALA A 208 -8.86 -6.64 21.76
N LYS A 209 -10.14 -6.61 21.38
CA LYS A 209 -10.57 -6.65 19.97
C LYS A 209 -10.13 -5.42 19.18
N ILE A 210 -10.26 -4.22 19.74
CA ILE A 210 -9.78 -2.99 19.11
C ILE A 210 -8.26 -3.03 18.93
N ASN A 211 -7.52 -3.51 19.93
CA ASN A 211 -6.07 -3.67 19.82
C ASN A 211 -5.70 -4.68 18.73
N THR A 212 -6.42 -5.79 18.60
CA THR A 212 -6.21 -6.76 17.51
C THR A 212 -6.45 -6.11 16.15
N LEU A 213 -7.59 -5.44 15.96
CA LEU A 213 -7.91 -4.75 14.70
C LEU A 213 -6.90 -3.65 14.36
N GLN A 214 -6.40 -2.94 15.38
CA GLN A 214 -5.34 -1.94 15.22
C GLN A 214 -3.99 -2.58 14.84
N LYS A 215 -3.62 -3.70 15.47
CA LYS A 215 -2.41 -4.47 15.12
C LYS A 215 -2.45 -4.99 13.69
N LEU A 216 -3.65 -5.32 13.19
CA LEU A 216 -3.89 -5.74 11.82
C LEU A 216 -3.92 -4.56 10.83
N GLY A 217 -3.77 -3.32 11.30
CA GLY A 217 -3.81 -2.12 10.45
C GLY A 217 -5.20 -1.77 9.93
N LEU A 218 -6.26 -2.36 10.48
CA LEU A 218 -7.65 -2.18 10.00
C LEU A 218 -8.36 -0.99 10.66
N LEU A 219 -7.75 -0.47 11.72
CA LEU A 219 -8.32 0.58 12.55
C LEU A 219 -7.22 1.44 13.16
N GLN A 220 -7.45 2.73 13.25
CA GLN A 220 -6.62 3.69 13.98
C GLN A 220 -7.37 4.26 15.17
N VAL A 221 -6.62 4.64 16.21
CA VAL A 221 -7.14 5.29 17.40
C VAL A 221 -6.58 6.70 17.46
N GLU A 222 -7.42 7.68 17.16
CA GLU A 222 -7.06 9.10 17.24
C GLU A 222 -7.38 9.61 18.66
N GLN A 223 -6.42 10.28 19.29
CA GLN A 223 -6.63 10.90 20.58
C GLN A 223 -7.03 12.38 20.40
N LYS A 224 -8.26 12.70 20.81
CA LYS A 224 -8.78 14.08 20.88
C LYS A 224 -8.99 14.43 22.36
N GLY A 225 -7.93 14.93 22.99
CA GLY A 225 -7.92 15.22 24.43
C GLY A 225 -8.11 13.96 25.29
N ARG A 226 -9.19 13.94 26.11
CA ARG A 226 -9.56 12.77 26.92
C ARG A 226 -10.34 11.70 26.13
N PHE A 227 -10.74 12.01 24.90
CA PHE A 227 -11.51 11.11 24.05
C PHE A 227 -10.59 10.36 23.09
N LYS A 228 -10.84 9.05 22.93
CA LYS A 228 -10.20 8.21 21.91
C LYS A 228 -11.24 7.84 20.87
N SER A 229 -11.13 8.41 19.66
CA SER A 229 -11.97 8.06 18.52
C SER A 229 -11.35 6.92 17.74
N LEU A 230 -12.20 5.97 17.36
CA LEU A 230 -11.88 4.88 16.47
C LEU A 230 -12.17 5.32 15.05
N LYS A 231 -11.17 5.18 14.18
CA LYS A 231 -11.25 5.52 12.76
C LYS A 231 -10.88 4.32 11.91
N ILE A 232 -11.72 3.96 10.96
CA ILE A 232 -11.39 2.89 10.03
C ILE A 232 -10.30 3.34 9.06
N THR A 233 -9.32 2.46 8.81
CA THR A 233 -8.28 2.69 7.81
C THR A 233 -8.76 2.33 6.41
N SER A 234 -7.99 2.68 5.39
CA SER A 234 -8.28 2.26 4.01
C SER A 234 -8.25 0.73 3.88
N ALA A 235 -7.37 0.04 4.60
CA ALA A 235 -7.35 -1.42 4.70
C ALA A 235 -8.61 -1.98 5.38
N GLY A 236 -9.07 -1.37 6.49
CA GLY A 236 -10.30 -1.74 7.17
C GLY A 236 -11.54 -1.59 6.28
N ARG A 237 -11.64 -0.49 5.51
CA ARG A 237 -12.75 -0.26 4.56
C ARG A 237 -12.83 -1.34 3.49
N ARG A 238 -11.68 -1.79 2.99
CA ARG A 238 -11.60 -2.86 1.97
C ARG A 238 -11.92 -4.24 2.50
N ILE A 239 -11.66 -4.49 3.78
CA ILE A 239 -12.10 -5.73 4.41
C ILE A 239 -13.61 -5.81 4.51
N ILE A 240 -14.32 -4.70 4.71
CA ILE A 240 -15.77 -4.74 4.89
C ILE A 240 -16.55 -4.60 3.57
N GLY A 241 -15.93 -4.03 2.53
CA GLY A 241 -16.41 -3.99 1.14
C GLY A 241 -15.90 -5.16 0.31
#